data_AF-A0A0J7YNX5-F1
#
_entry.id   AF-A0A0J7YNX5-F1
#
_cell.length_a   1.000
_cell.length_b   1.000
_cell.length_c   1.000
_cell.angle_alpha   90.00
_cell.angle_beta   90.00
_cell.angle_gamma   90.00
#
_symmetry.space_group_name_H-M   'P 1'
#
loop_
_entity.id
_entity.type
_entity.pdbx_description
1 polymer ?
#
loop_
_entity_poly.entity_id
_entity_poly.type
_entity_poly.pdbx_seq_one_letter_code
_entity_poly.pdbx_strand_id
1 'polypeptide(L)'
;IRTRRSCLRSSVAFAPFDDARGQFDVRFYSGRDLFIIFDLEVAFLFPWAVALGDIGLFGFWSMMLFLGVLTVGFIYEWRKGALEWE
;
A
#
# COMPACT_ATOMS: atom_id res chain seq x y z
N ILE A 1 -7.87 -4.80 -68.03
CA ILE A 1 -6.81 -3.92 -67.49
C ILE A 1 -7.48 -2.69 -66.87
N ARG A 2 -7.81 -2.72 -65.56
CA ARG A 2 -8.02 -1.54 -64.69
C ARG A 2 -8.12 -2.00 -63.22
N THR A 3 -7.00 -1.85 -62.51
CA THR A 3 -6.85 -1.56 -61.07
C THR A 3 -7.80 -2.23 -60.06
N ARG A 4 -7.47 -3.46 -59.62
CA ARG A 4 -7.86 -3.97 -58.27
C ARG A 4 -6.66 -3.85 -57.32
N ARG A 5 -6.52 -2.72 -56.64
CA ARG A 5 -5.65 -2.57 -55.45
C ARG A 5 -6.22 -1.40 -54.64
N SER A 6 -6.99 -1.65 -53.59
CA SER A 6 -7.26 -0.66 -52.51
C SER A 6 -8.18 -1.15 -51.37
N CYS A 7 -8.46 -2.44 -51.19
CA CYS A 7 -9.23 -2.85 -50.01
C CYS A 7 -8.53 -3.95 -49.22
N LEU A 8 -8.45 -3.70 -47.91
CA LEU A 8 -8.07 -4.60 -46.82
C LEU A 8 -6.56 -4.75 -46.57
N ARG A 9 -5.93 -3.63 -46.23
CA ARG A 9 -4.84 -3.60 -45.24
C ARG A 9 -5.22 -2.62 -44.13
N SER A 10 -5.97 -3.10 -43.16
CA SER A 10 -5.91 -2.56 -41.82
C SER A 10 -6.25 -3.72 -40.87
N SER A 11 -5.19 -4.32 -40.37
CA SER A 11 -5.12 -5.26 -39.26
C SER A 11 -5.61 -4.62 -37.96
N VAL A 12 -6.87 -4.16 -37.92
CA VAL A 12 -7.62 -3.94 -36.68
C VAL A 12 -8.14 -5.31 -36.23
N ALA A 13 -7.20 -6.20 -35.98
CA ALA A 13 -7.43 -7.42 -35.22
C ALA A 13 -6.55 -7.24 -33.99
N PHE A 14 -7.20 -6.83 -32.90
CA PHE A 14 -6.71 -6.85 -31.52
C PHE A 14 -5.30 -6.30 -31.32
N ALA A 15 -5.20 -5.04 -30.88
CA ALA A 15 -4.22 -4.76 -29.83
C ALA A 15 -4.81 -5.39 -28.56
N PRO A 16 -4.32 -6.56 -28.11
CA PRO A 16 -4.78 -7.15 -26.86
C PRO A 16 -4.38 -6.18 -25.75
N PHE A 17 -5.33 -5.80 -24.90
CA PHE A 17 -5.17 -5.40 -23.50
C PHE A 17 -3.72 -5.25 -22.99
N ASP A 18 -3.03 -4.20 -23.41
CA ASP A 18 -1.75 -3.70 -22.88
C ASP A 18 -1.82 -2.23 -23.33
N ASP A 19 -2.40 -1.30 -22.59
CA ASP A 19 -2.01 -0.87 -21.26
C ASP A 19 -3.23 -0.32 -20.50
N ALA A 20 -4.02 -1.20 -19.89
CA ALA A 20 -4.90 -0.80 -18.78
C ALA A 20 -4.14 -0.80 -17.44
N ARG A 21 -2.81 -0.86 -17.48
CA ARG A 21 -1.93 -0.50 -16.37
C ARG A 21 -1.71 1.00 -16.45
N GLY A 22 -2.76 1.76 -16.14
CA GLY A 22 -2.54 3.13 -15.69
C GLY A 22 -1.44 3.06 -14.64
N GLN A 23 -0.42 3.90 -14.76
CA GLN A 23 0.56 4.08 -13.69
C GLN A 23 -0.25 4.43 -12.46
N PHE A 24 -0.56 3.41 -11.65
CA PHE A 24 -1.40 3.56 -10.49
C PHE A 24 -0.57 4.39 -9.54
N ASP A 25 -0.94 5.65 -9.50
CA ASP A 25 -0.37 6.71 -8.69
C ASP A 25 0.08 6.15 -7.34
N VAL A 26 1.35 6.34 -6.99
CA VAL A 26 1.96 5.80 -5.75
C VAL A 26 1.12 6.19 -4.52
N ARG A 27 0.34 7.28 -4.63
CA ARG A 27 -0.65 7.74 -3.66
C ARG A 27 -1.71 6.70 -3.25
N PHE A 28 -2.05 5.73 -4.09
CA PHE A 28 -2.99 4.67 -3.72
C PHE A 28 -2.34 3.55 -2.88
N TYR A 29 -1.00 3.45 -2.87
CA TYR A 29 -0.28 2.44 -2.08
C TYR A 29 -0.10 2.87 -0.62
N SER A 30 0.12 4.17 -0.34
CA SER A 30 0.31 4.67 1.03
C SER A 30 -0.83 4.31 1.99
N GLY A 31 -2.07 4.29 1.50
CA GLY A 31 -3.23 3.90 2.31
C GLY A 31 -3.30 2.41 2.64
N ARG A 32 -2.74 1.54 1.78
CA ARG A 32 -2.73 0.09 1.98
C ARG A 32 -1.77 -0.33 3.08
N ASP A 33 -0.58 0.24 3.07
CA ASP A 33 0.47 -0.11 4.04
C ASP A 33 0.10 0.36 5.45
N LEU A 34 -0.57 1.52 5.57
CA LEU A 34 -1.10 2.02 6.84
C LEU A 34 -2.19 1.12 7.42
N PHE A 35 -3.07 0.58 6.58
CA PHE A 35 -4.13 -0.34 7.02
C PHE A 35 -3.52 -1.67 7.50
N ILE A 36 -2.55 -2.21 6.75
CA ILE A 36 -1.84 -3.45 7.11
C ILE A 36 -1.08 -3.30 8.42
N ILE A 37 -0.32 -2.21 8.59
CA ILE A 37 0.47 -2.00 9.81
C ILE A 37 -0.47 -1.82 11.00
N PHE A 38 -1.54 -1.03 10.87
CA PHE A 38 -2.46 -0.80 11.98
C PHE A 38 -3.23 -2.07 12.38
N ASP A 39 -3.65 -2.89 11.39
CA ASP A 39 -4.30 -4.18 11.65
C ASP A 39 -3.36 -5.16 12.38
N LEU A 40 -2.12 -5.27 11.90
CA LEU A 40 -1.08 -6.09 12.53
C LEU A 40 -0.81 -5.65 13.98
N GLU A 41 -0.73 -4.35 14.22
CA GLU A 41 -0.43 -3.79 15.52
C GLU A 41 -1.56 -4.05 16.53
N VAL A 42 -2.84 -3.91 16.12
CA VAL A 42 -3.99 -4.24 16.96
C VAL A 42 -4.04 -5.74 17.27
N ALA A 43 -3.68 -6.61 16.32
CA ALA A 43 -3.58 -8.04 16.55
C ALA A 43 -2.53 -8.39 17.62
N PHE A 44 -1.42 -7.64 17.68
CA PHE A 44 -0.38 -7.79 18.70
C PHE A 44 -0.73 -7.14 20.05
N LEU A 45 -1.56 -6.09 20.07
CA LEU A 45 -2.11 -5.51 21.29
C LEU A 45 -3.06 -6.45 22.02
N PHE A 46 -3.67 -7.40 21.31
CA PHE A 46 -4.67 -8.31 21.88
C PHE A 46 -4.10 -9.25 22.97
N PRO A 47 -3.00 -9.99 22.74
CA PRO A 47 -2.32 -10.76 23.81
C PRO A 47 -1.90 -9.91 25.01
N TRP A 48 -1.42 -8.68 24.77
CA TRP A 48 -1.02 -7.77 25.85
C TRP A 48 -2.22 -7.32 26.70
N ALA A 49 -3.34 -6.98 26.06
CA ALA A 49 -4.59 -6.63 26.76
C ALA A 49 -5.13 -7.79 27.61
N VAL A 50 -4.94 -9.03 27.15
CA VAL A 50 -5.32 -10.24 27.91
C VAL A 50 -4.34 -10.52 29.05
N ALA A 51 -3.04 -10.30 28.86
CA ALA A 51 -2.01 -10.56 29.87
C ALA A 51 -1.87 -9.44 30.91
N LEU A 52 -2.52 -8.28 30.72
CA LEU A 52 -2.33 -7.02 31.46
C LEU A 52 -2.43 -7.15 32.99
N GLY A 53 -3.12 -8.18 33.49
CA GLY A 53 -3.24 -8.49 34.91
C GLY A 53 -1.93 -8.91 35.59
N ASP A 54 -0.96 -9.50 34.87
CA ASP A 54 0.24 -10.11 35.45
C ASP A 54 1.54 -9.31 35.20
N ILE A 55 1.59 -8.44 34.20
CA ILE A 55 2.86 -7.90 33.64
C ILE A 55 3.36 -6.57 34.23
N GLY A 56 2.61 -5.92 35.13
CA GLY A 56 3.09 -4.76 35.92
C GLY A 56 3.85 -3.67 35.13
N LEU A 57 4.96 -3.16 35.70
CA LEU A 57 5.83 -2.13 35.10
C LEU A 57 6.47 -2.57 33.77
N PHE A 58 6.64 -3.87 33.54
CA PHE A 58 7.19 -4.40 32.29
C PHE A 58 6.17 -4.25 31.15
N GLY A 59 4.88 -4.45 31.45
CA GLY A 59 3.79 -4.18 30.52
C GLY A 59 3.70 -2.72 30.07
N PHE A 60 4.04 -1.77 30.96
CA PHE A 60 4.07 -0.34 30.64
C PHE A 60 5.14 0.01 29.59
N TRP A 61 6.36 -0.49 29.78
CA TRP A 61 7.44 -0.30 28.79
C TRP A 61 7.12 -0.95 27.44
N SER A 62 6.53 -2.15 27.48
CA SER A 62 6.08 -2.85 26.26
C SER A 62 5.08 -2.02 25.47
N MET A 63 4.08 -1.43 26.14
CA MET A 63 3.06 -0.58 25.52
C MET A 63 3.68 0.69 24.93
N MET A 64 4.60 1.32 25.66
CA MET A 64 5.26 2.56 25.22
C MET A 64 6.15 2.33 23.99
N LEU A 65 6.86 1.20 23.92
CA LEU A 65 7.68 0.83 22.78
C LEU A 65 6.81 0.53 21.55
N PHE A 66 5.68 -0.15 21.75
CA PHE A 66 4.73 -0.49 20.70
C PHE A 66 4.11 0.77 20.04
N LEU A 67 3.58 1.67 20.87
CA LEU A 67 3.08 2.99 20.40
C LEU A 67 4.18 3.83 19.74
N GLY A 68 5.42 3.74 20.25
CA GLY A 68 6.58 4.42 19.68
C GLY A 68 6.88 3.95 18.25
N VAL A 69 6.89 2.64 18.00
CA VAL A 69 7.20 2.08 16.67
C VAL A 69 6.13 2.48 15.65
N LEU A 70 4.84 2.43 16.04
CA LEU A 70 3.71 2.90 15.25
C LEU A 70 3.86 4.37 14.85
N THR A 71 4.22 5.21 15.82
CA THR A 71 4.38 6.65 15.60
C THR A 71 5.54 6.94 14.64
N VAL A 72 6.66 6.21 14.78
CA VAL A 72 7.81 6.34 13.87
C VAL A 72 7.45 5.88 12.45
N GLY A 73 6.75 4.75 12.29
CA GLY A 73 6.27 4.28 11.00
C GLY A 73 5.31 5.29 10.35
N PHE A 74 4.32 5.78 11.10
CA PHE A 74 3.38 6.79 10.62
C PHE A 74 4.06 8.08 10.17
N ILE A 75 5.03 8.58 10.96
CA ILE A 75 5.80 9.77 10.59
C ILE A 75 6.65 9.51 9.34
N TYR A 76 7.29 8.35 9.22
CA TYR A 76 8.13 8.03 8.06
C TYR A 76 7.31 7.97 6.77
N GLU A 77 6.21 7.23 6.75
CA GLU A 77 5.29 7.15 5.61
C GLU A 77 4.65 8.51 5.28
N TRP A 78 4.29 9.33 6.29
CA TRP A 78 3.77 10.68 6.05
C TRP A 78 4.82 11.58 5.39
N ARG A 79 6.10 11.43 5.77
CA ARG A 79 7.21 12.17 5.16
C ARG A 79 7.53 11.69 3.74
N LYS A 80 7.39 10.39 3.46
CA LYS A 80 7.57 9.81 2.12
C LYS A 80 6.43 10.14 1.16
N GLY A 81 5.19 10.20 1.65
CA GLY A 81 4.01 10.54 0.84
C GLY A 81 3.99 11.97 0.29
N ALA A 82 4.87 12.85 0.76
CA ALA A 82 4.99 14.24 0.30
C ALA A 82 6.18 14.49 -0.64
N LEU A 83 7.00 13.47 -0.95
CA LEU A 83 8.32 13.64 -1.56
C LEU A 83 8.54 12.84 -2.86
N GLU A 84 7.52 12.78 -3.71
CA GLU A 84 7.67 12.51 -5.15
C GLU A 84 6.86 13.56 -5.92
N TRP A 85 7.44 14.76 -5.97
CA TRP A 85 7.12 15.77 -6.98
C TRP A 85 8.43 16.37 -7.49
N GLU A 86 9.28 15.51 -8.03
CA GLU A 86 9.89 15.65 -9.36
C GLU A 86 9.85 14.28 -10.06
#